data_AF-A0A0F3RQZ9-F1
#
_entry.id   AF-A0A0F3RQZ9-F1
#
_cell.length_a   1.000
_cell.length_b   1.000
_cell.length_c   1.000
_cell.angle_alpha   90.00
_cell.angle_beta   90.00
_cell.angle_gamma   90.00
#
_symmetry.space_group_name_H-M   'P 1'
#
loop_
_entity.id
_entity.type
_entity.pdbx_description
1 polymer ?
#
loop_
_entity_poly.entity_id
_entity_poly.type
_entity_poly.pdbx_seq_one_letter_code
_entity_poly.pdbx_strand_id
1 'polypeptide(L)'
;MMKKVAMVAAAAAMVLPLGLGVLAPVTTGSTTAYAATKKAAAKTTVGLVSAKTLKKTAYHVKSGKTDLFSAAFAADRASVTFTKKGTLAAKTTVYATKQIVVKTKATKKAKAKTQTCVYVKSANGKVKGYVALSALTKGAAKKATAKTYTLVKSQAVKKTAYHFKGTQPAYFTGKFAADQAKVTLSKRGVLPKAKTYYATKQITVKQNKKNVKYLYVTNGKTKGFVLASSLIAGKY
;
A
#
# COMPACT_ATOMS: atom_id res chain seq x y z
N MET A 1 19.13 43.17 -6.26
CA MET A 1 17.89 43.67 -6.90
C MET A 1 16.68 42.93 -6.32
N MET A 2 15.76 43.68 -5.72
CA MET A 2 14.52 43.22 -5.07
C MET A 2 13.44 42.88 -6.10
N LYS A 3 12.51 41.98 -5.76
CA LYS A 3 11.06 42.19 -6.00
C LYS A 3 10.18 41.25 -5.16
N LYS A 4 9.63 41.86 -4.10
CA LYS A 4 8.23 41.83 -3.63
C LYS A 4 7.70 40.61 -2.84
N VAL A 5 7.62 40.88 -1.54
CA VAL A 5 6.78 40.29 -0.50
C VAL A 5 5.30 40.62 -0.77
N ALA A 6 4.39 39.70 -0.48
CA ALA A 6 2.99 40.01 -0.18
C ALA A 6 2.65 39.38 1.19
N MET A 7 2.67 40.24 2.19
CA MET A 7 2.20 40.03 3.55
C MET A 7 0.70 40.33 3.55
N VAL A 8 -0.12 39.37 3.99
CA VAL A 8 -1.51 39.66 4.34
C VAL A 8 -1.67 39.34 5.81
N ALA A 9 -1.75 40.42 6.59
CA ALA A 9 -2.26 40.41 7.94
C ALA A 9 -3.78 40.21 7.90
N ALA A 10 -4.30 39.39 8.81
CA ALA A 10 -5.70 39.44 9.20
C ALA A 10 -5.75 39.33 10.72
N ALA A 11 -6.36 40.35 11.30
CA ALA A 11 -6.33 40.73 12.69
C ALA A 11 -7.08 39.75 13.61
N ALA A 12 -6.68 39.82 14.88
CA ALA A 12 -7.36 39.20 16.00
C ALA A 12 -8.78 39.77 16.18
N ALA A 13 -9.72 38.89 16.51
CA ALA A 13 -10.91 39.24 17.29
C ALA A 13 -11.08 38.18 18.38
N MET A 14 -10.65 38.52 19.59
CA MET A 14 -11.12 37.87 20.81
C MET A 14 -12.54 38.34 21.07
N VAL A 15 -13.54 37.47 20.97
CA VAL A 15 -14.80 37.60 21.73
C VAL A 15 -15.34 36.20 22.00
N LEU A 16 -15.25 35.76 23.25
CA LEU A 16 -16.16 34.78 23.84
C LEU A 16 -17.36 35.57 24.41
N PRO A 17 -18.61 35.14 24.18
CA PRO A 17 -19.66 35.33 25.17
C PRO A 17 -20.04 33.98 25.79
N LEU A 18 -19.80 33.92 27.09
CA LEU A 18 -20.36 32.96 28.04
C LEU A 18 -21.89 33.17 28.15
N GLY A 19 -22.62 32.10 28.43
CA GLY A 19 -23.83 32.19 29.26
C GLY A 19 -25.20 32.40 28.58
N LEU A 20 -26.00 31.33 28.63
CA LEU A 20 -27.41 31.23 29.07
C LEU A 20 -28.35 32.46 28.94
N GLY A 21 -29.48 32.28 28.24
CA GLY A 21 -30.62 33.19 28.27
C GLY A 21 -31.77 32.83 27.31
N VAL A 22 -32.61 31.88 27.71
CA VAL A 22 -34.11 31.90 27.68
C VAL A 22 -34.86 32.59 26.51
N LEU A 23 -35.66 31.75 25.80
CA LEU A 23 -36.96 31.95 25.11
C LEU A 23 -37.08 32.91 23.89
N ALA A 24 -37.32 32.33 22.70
CA ALA A 24 -38.60 32.39 21.98
C ALA A 24 -38.52 31.64 20.62
N PRO A 25 -39.59 30.97 20.15
CA PRO A 25 -39.56 30.15 18.94
C PRO A 25 -39.90 31.00 17.72
N VAL A 26 -39.02 31.02 16.71
CA VAL A 26 -39.41 31.41 15.35
C VAL A 26 -39.06 30.27 14.42
N THR A 27 -40.10 29.56 14.04
CA THR A 27 -40.12 28.53 13.00
C THR A 27 -39.84 29.17 11.65
N THR A 28 -38.58 29.15 11.24
CA THR A 28 -38.20 29.13 9.82
C THR A 28 -37.21 28.01 9.63
N GLY A 29 -37.51 27.13 8.66
CA GLY A 29 -36.77 25.91 8.37
C GLY A 29 -35.31 26.19 8.02
N SER A 30 -34.46 26.28 9.03
CA SER A 30 -33.02 26.19 8.90
C SER A 30 -32.68 24.72 8.74
N THR A 31 -32.43 24.31 7.48
CA THR A 31 -31.70 23.09 7.20
C THR A 31 -30.31 23.25 7.80
N THR A 32 -30.18 22.88 9.06
CA THR A 32 -28.90 22.85 9.75
C THR A 32 -28.09 21.75 9.08
N ALA A 33 -27.24 22.14 8.13
CA ALA A 33 -26.26 21.26 7.55
C ALA A 33 -25.39 20.76 8.70
N TYR A 34 -25.63 19.55 9.16
CA TYR A 34 -24.75 18.85 10.08
C TYR A 34 -23.39 18.77 9.40
N ALA A 35 -22.48 19.66 9.76
CA ALA A 35 -21.08 19.52 9.41
C ALA A 35 -20.64 18.16 9.96
N ALA A 36 -20.42 17.19 9.07
CA ALA A 36 -19.98 15.86 9.45
C ALA A 36 -18.67 16.00 10.23
N THR A 37 -18.76 15.90 11.56
CA THR A 37 -17.60 15.96 12.44
C THR A 37 -16.74 14.75 12.13
N LYS A 38 -15.67 14.99 11.38
CA LYS A 38 -14.71 13.95 11.03
C LYS A 38 -14.13 13.40 12.33
N LYS A 39 -14.50 12.16 12.67
CA LYS A 39 -14.04 11.47 13.88
C LYS A 39 -12.52 11.64 14.02
N ALA A 40 -12.10 12.27 15.12
CA ALA A 40 -10.70 12.51 15.40
C ALA A 40 -9.93 11.17 15.41
N ALA A 41 -8.76 11.15 14.76
CA ALA A 41 -7.94 9.95 14.72
C ALA A 41 -7.55 9.56 16.15
N ALA A 42 -7.82 8.30 16.52
CA ALA A 42 -7.43 7.77 17.81
C ALA A 42 -5.91 7.93 17.99
N LYS A 43 -5.52 8.53 19.12
CA LYS A 43 -4.13 8.71 19.54
C LYS A 43 -3.78 7.62 20.54
N THR A 44 -2.55 7.13 20.49
CA THR A 44 -2.08 6.11 21.42
C THR A 44 -0.73 6.50 21.97
N THR A 45 -0.66 6.71 23.29
CA THR A 45 0.58 7.07 24.00
C THR A 45 1.17 5.83 24.65
N VAL A 46 2.46 5.60 24.39
CA VAL A 46 3.23 4.46 24.90
C VAL A 46 4.56 4.94 25.47
N GLY A 47 5.15 4.13 26.36
CA GLY A 47 6.46 4.45 26.94
C GLY A 47 7.56 4.34 25.88
N LEU A 48 8.46 5.32 25.84
CA LEU A 48 9.66 5.26 25.03
C LEU A 48 10.75 4.55 25.84
N VAL A 49 11.34 3.50 25.28
CA VAL A 49 12.42 2.75 25.91
C VAL A 49 13.77 3.23 25.38
N SER A 50 13.88 3.43 24.07
CA SER A 50 15.09 3.98 23.45
C SER A 50 14.79 4.62 22.10
N ALA A 51 15.67 5.52 21.68
CA ALA A 51 15.66 6.13 20.37
C ALA A 51 17.09 6.20 19.82
N LYS A 52 17.27 5.86 18.55
CA LYS A 52 18.57 5.98 17.86
C LYS A 52 18.41 6.39 16.41
N THR A 53 19.44 7.07 15.90
CA THR A 53 19.57 7.35 14.47
C THR A 53 20.18 6.14 13.78
N LEU A 54 19.73 5.85 12.55
CA LEU A 54 20.23 4.76 11.73
C LEU A 54 20.90 5.32 10.47
N LYS A 55 21.93 4.63 9.98
CA LYS A 55 22.35 4.80 8.57
C LYS A 55 21.14 4.54 7.67
N LYS A 56 20.97 5.37 6.64
CA LYS A 56 19.84 5.26 5.70
C LYS A 56 19.78 3.85 5.12
N THR A 57 18.75 3.11 5.51
CA THR A 57 18.62 1.69 5.13
C THR A 57 17.32 1.50 4.36
N ALA A 58 17.39 0.84 3.21
CA ALA A 58 16.22 0.48 2.43
C ALA A 58 15.45 -0.67 3.11
N TYR A 59 14.14 -0.54 3.14
CA TYR A 59 13.19 -1.56 3.57
C TYR A 59 12.03 -1.61 2.57
N HIS A 60 11.28 -2.70 2.59
CA HIS A 60 9.98 -2.75 1.94
C HIS A 60 8.93 -3.37 2.84
N VAL A 61 7.67 -2.97 2.63
CA VAL A 61 6.54 -3.57 3.34
C VAL A 61 6.40 -5.03 2.94
N LYS A 62 6.22 -5.90 3.94
CA LYS A 62 5.87 -7.32 3.76
C LYS A 62 4.55 -7.45 2.97
N SER A 63 4.09 -8.67 2.74
CA SER A 63 2.75 -8.89 2.16
C SER A 63 1.67 -8.14 2.93
N GLY A 64 0.67 -7.60 2.22
CA GLY A 64 -0.47 -6.90 2.83
C GLY A 64 -0.33 -5.38 2.88
N LYS A 65 -0.96 -4.76 3.87
CA LYS A 65 -0.82 -3.32 4.15
C LYS A 65 -0.30 -3.18 5.57
N THR A 66 0.48 -2.14 5.84
CA THR A 66 0.90 -1.80 7.20
C THR A 66 0.48 -0.37 7.53
N ASP A 67 0.15 -0.12 8.78
CA ASP A 67 -0.20 1.20 9.24
C ASP A 67 1.04 2.11 9.31
N LEU A 68 0.82 3.39 8.98
CA LEU A 68 1.81 4.46 9.04
C LEU A 68 1.35 5.49 10.07
N PHE A 69 2.21 5.84 11.01
CA PHE A 69 1.89 6.74 12.11
C PHE A 69 2.74 8.02 12.09
N SER A 70 2.19 9.15 12.52
CA SER A 70 3.01 10.22 13.11
C SER A 70 3.34 9.86 14.54
N ALA A 71 4.44 10.40 15.05
CA ALA A 71 4.81 10.30 16.45
C ALA A 71 5.08 11.70 16.99
N ALA A 72 4.50 12.02 18.15
CA ALA A 72 4.85 13.17 18.96
C ALA A 72 5.55 12.66 20.23
N PHE A 73 6.77 13.11 20.47
CA PHE A 73 7.54 12.73 21.66
C PHE A 73 7.21 13.71 22.79
N ALA A 74 7.06 13.19 24.01
CA ALA A 74 6.99 14.03 25.19
C ALA A 74 8.31 14.81 25.38
N ALA A 75 8.24 15.97 26.02
CA ALA A 75 9.39 16.85 26.20
C ALA A 75 10.53 16.15 26.98
N ASP A 76 10.16 15.42 28.02
CA ASP A 76 11.03 14.57 28.85
C ASP A 76 11.53 13.29 28.15
N ARG A 77 11.07 13.01 26.93
CA ARG A 77 11.33 11.79 26.16
C ARG A 77 10.91 10.48 26.86
N ALA A 78 10.06 10.52 27.88
CA ALA A 78 9.59 9.31 28.56
C ALA A 78 8.52 8.56 27.75
N SER A 79 7.80 9.26 26.87
CA SER A 79 6.70 8.68 26.10
C SER A 79 6.60 9.21 24.67
N VAL A 80 5.87 8.46 23.85
CA VAL A 80 5.56 8.81 22.47
C VAL A 80 4.10 8.56 22.16
N THR A 81 3.47 9.56 21.54
CA THR A 81 2.07 9.51 21.11
C THR A 81 2.01 9.28 19.61
N PHE A 82 1.44 8.13 19.21
CA PHE A 82 1.20 7.80 17.82
C PHE A 82 -0.18 8.23 17.36
N THR A 83 -0.25 8.78 16.16
CA THR A 83 -1.51 9.08 15.46
C THR A 83 -1.47 8.42 14.09
N LYS A 84 -2.50 7.64 13.74
CA LYS A 84 -2.55 6.99 12.43
C LYS A 84 -2.65 8.04 11.33
N LYS A 85 -1.68 8.02 10.40
CA LYS A 85 -1.65 8.89 9.21
C LYS A 85 -2.21 8.22 7.97
N GLY A 86 -2.09 6.90 7.88
CA GLY A 86 -2.52 6.15 6.70
C GLY A 86 -1.97 4.73 6.70
N THR A 87 -1.83 4.17 5.50
CA THR A 87 -1.30 2.82 5.30
C THR A 87 -0.27 2.81 4.18
N LEU A 88 0.74 1.94 4.29
CA LEU A 88 1.67 1.61 3.22
C LEU A 88 1.22 0.32 2.54
N ALA A 89 1.22 0.33 1.21
CA ALA A 89 0.93 -0.86 0.42
C ALA A 89 2.09 -1.86 0.42
N ALA A 90 1.78 -3.14 0.21
CA ALA A 90 2.76 -4.21 0.03
C ALA A 90 3.85 -3.83 -0.98
N LYS A 91 5.08 -4.28 -0.73
CA LYS A 91 6.24 -4.09 -1.64
C LYS A 91 6.57 -2.61 -1.92
N THR A 92 6.05 -1.68 -1.12
CA THR A 92 6.49 -0.28 -1.18
C THR A 92 7.87 -0.17 -0.56
N THR A 93 8.87 0.25 -1.35
CA THR A 93 10.21 0.54 -0.84
C THR A 93 10.23 1.88 -0.12
N VAL A 94 10.76 1.88 1.10
CA VAL A 94 10.94 3.05 1.96
C VAL A 94 12.33 3.02 2.60
N TYR A 95 12.79 4.17 3.07
CA TYR A 95 14.11 4.32 3.67
C TYR A 95 13.97 4.67 5.14
N ALA A 96 14.49 3.81 6.01
CA ALA A 96 14.51 4.05 7.45
C ALA A 96 15.75 4.86 7.84
N THR A 97 15.57 5.85 8.70
CA THR A 97 16.66 6.70 9.21
C THR A 97 16.66 6.86 10.73
N LYS A 98 15.57 6.54 11.41
CA LYS A 98 15.49 6.55 12.88
C LYS A 98 14.81 5.28 13.35
N GLN A 99 15.18 4.83 14.54
CA GLN A 99 14.57 3.70 15.22
C GLN A 99 14.19 4.12 16.64
N ILE A 100 13.05 3.64 17.08
CA ILE A 100 12.60 3.75 18.47
C ILE A 100 12.15 2.38 18.95
N VAL A 101 12.38 2.12 20.23
CA VAL A 101 11.82 0.96 20.93
C VAL A 101 10.78 1.50 21.90
N VAL A 102 9.56 0.99 21.81
CA VAL A 102 8.42 1.43 22.61
C VAL A 102 7.86 0.27 23.42
N LYS A 103 7.31 0.56 24.59
CA LYS A 103 6.64 -0.42 25.45
C LYS A 103 5.17 -0.07 25.57
N THR A 104 4.29 -0.96 25.11
CA THR A 104 2.84 -0.78 25.26
C THR A 104 2.43 -1.00 26.71
N LYS A 105 1.39 -0.29 27.15
CA LYS A 105 0.77 -0.56 28.46
C LYS A 105 0.01 -1.88 28.40
N ALA A 106 0.03 -2.61 29.51
CA ALA A 106 -0.86 -3.76 29.66
C ALA A 106 -2.32 -3.28 29.69
N THR A 107 -3.22 -4.08 29.15
CA THR A 107 -4.67 -3.89 29.24
C THR A 107 -5.29 -5.19 29.74
N LYS A 108 -6.57 -5.16 30.14
CA LYS A 108 -7.32 -6.36 30.55
C LYS A 108 -7.27 -7.50 29.51
N LYS A 109 -7.00 -7.18 28.24
CA LYS A 109 -6.99 -8.13 27.11
C LYS A 109 -5.59 -8.44 26.56
N ALA A 110 -4.55 -7.71 26.96
CA ALA A 110 -3.22 -7.86 26.37
C ALA A 110 -2.11 -7.46 27.33
N LYS A 111 -1.08 -8.31 27.45
CA LYS A 111 0.14 -8.00 28.20
C LYS A 111 0.94 -6.88 27.52
N ALA A 112 1.70 -6.13 28.31
CA ALA A 112 2.67 -5.16 27.81
C ALA A 112 3.66 -5.83 26.87
N LYS A 113 3.96 -5.19 25.73
CA LYS A 113 4.92 -5.70 24.75
C LYS A 113 5.87 -4.60 24.33
N THR A 114 7.12 -4.98 24.14
CA THR A 114 8.14 -4.12 23.56
C THR A 114 8.09 -4.28 22.04
N GLN A 115 8.05 -3.16 21.33
CA GLN A 115 8.01 -3.13 19.87
C GLN A 115 9.07 -2.17 19.33
N THR A 116 9.75 -2.58 18.28
CA THR A 116 10.65 -1.69 17.53
C THR A 116 9.88 -1.04 16.38
N CYS A 117 9.91 0.29 16.32
CA CYS A 117 9.35 1.09 15.25
C CYS A 117 10.47 1.87 14.55
N VAL A 118 10.36 2.02 13.22
CA VAL A 118 11.31 2.79 12.43
C VAL A 118 10.62 3.94 11.72
N TYR A 119 11.29 5.09 11.70
CA TYR A 119 10.86 6.24 10.92
C TYR A 119 11.31 6.06 9.48
N VAL A 120 10.35 5.99 8.57
CA VAL A 120 10.55 5.73 7.15
C VAL A 120 10.17 6.93 6.29
N LYS A 121 10.89 7.12 5.17
CA LYS A 121 10.55 8.06 4.10
C LYS A 121 10.53 7.36 2.74
N SER A 122 9.59 7.71 1.87
CA SER A 122 9.65 7.33 0.45
C SER A 122 10.76 8.10 -0.29
N ALA A 123 11.19 7.59 -1.45
CA ALA A 123 12.21 8.24 -2.28
C ALA A 123 11.84 9.70 -2.66
N ASN A 124 10.55 9.95 -2.93
CA ASN A 124 10.04 11.28 -3.26
C ASN A 124 9.62 12.12 -2.04
N GLY A 125 9.90 11.67 -0.81
CA GLY A 125 9.60 12.40 0.43
C GLY A 125 8.11 12.53 0.80
N LYS A 126 7.18 12.16 -0.10
CA LYS A 126 5.72 12.31 0.12
C LYS A 126 5.19 11.46 1.27
N VAL A 127 5.76 10.27 1.46
CA VAL A 127 5.35 9.35 2.52
C VAL A 127 6.38 9.39 3.64
N LYS A 128 5.97 9.83 4.83
CA LYS A 128 6.83 9.92 6.02
C LYS A 128 6.07 9.60 7.31
N GLY A 129 6.68 8.78 8.17
CA GLY A 129 6.09 8.37 9.45
C GLY A 129 6.80 7.18 10.09
N TYR A 130 6.29 6.70 11.21
CA TYR A 130 6.75 5.51 11.92
C TYR A 130 5.94 4.28 11.50
N VAL A 131 6.64 3.16 11.38
CA VAL A 131 6.08 1.85 11.05
C VAL A 131 6.73 0.80 11.95
N ALA A 132 5.99 -0.23 12.33
CA ALA A 132 6.53 -1.38 13.03
C ALA A 132 7.60 -2.08 12.18
N LEU A 133 8.80 -2.31 12.75
CA LEU A 133 9.89 -2.98 12.02
C LEU A 133 9.51 -4.41 11.61
N SER A 134 8.69 -5.11 12.41
CA SER A 134 8.20 -6.45 12.11
C SER A 134 7.33 -6.54 10.84
N ALA A 135 6.78 -5.42 10.37
CA ALA A 135 5.99 -5.35 9.13
C ALA A 135 6.86 -5.06 7.89
N LEU A 136 8.18 -4.90 8.07
CA LEU A 136 9.13 -4.56 7.03
C LEU A 136 10.12 -5.70 6.79
N THR A 137 10.64 -5.77 5.58
CA THR A 137 11.75 -6.64 5.19
C THR A 137 12.90 -5.76 4.71
N LYS A 138 14.12 -6.02 5.18
CA LYS A 138 15.31 -5.25 4.83
C LYS A 138 15.62 -5.38 3.33
N GLY A 139 16.08 -4.30 2.72
CA GLY A 139 16.33 -4.18 1.29
C GLY A 139 15.17 -3.56 0.51
N ALA A 140 15.48 -3.02 -0.67
CA ALA A 140 14.46 -2.53 -1.59
C ALA A 140 13.59 -3.68 -2.09
N ALA A 141 12.29 -3.42 -2.28
CA ALA A 141 11.43 -4.39 -2.96
C ALA A 141 12.01 -4.64 -4.35
N LYS A 142 12.32 -5.90 -4.66
CA LYS A 142 12.63 -6.29 -6.04
C LYS A 142 11.40 -5.99 -6.87
N LYS A 143 11.50 -5.05 -7.82
CA LYS A 143 10.48 -4.91 -8.86
C LYS A 143 10.40 -6.27 -9.56
N ALA A 144 9.18 -6.74 -9.80
CA ALA A 144 8.99 -7.91 -10.64
C ALA A 144 9.74 -7.68 -11.95
N THR A 145 10.64 -8.60 -12.31
CA THR A 145 11.34 -8.55 -13.59
C THR A 145 10.29 -8.53 -14.70
N ALA A 146 10.21 -7.39 -15.38
CA ALA A 146 9.37 -7.21 -16.55
C ALA A 146 10.24 -7.53 -17.77
N LYS A 147 9.71 -8.33 -18.69
CA LYS A 147 10.35 -8.59 -19.97
C LYS A 147 9.41 -8.15 -21.08
N THR A 148 9.95 -7.42 -22.05
CA THR A 148 9.21 -6.99 -23.24
C THR A 148 9.53 -7.96 -24.37
N TYR A 149 8.49 -8.45 -25.02
CA TYR A 149 8.59 -9.34 -26.16
C TYR A 149 7.90 -8.72 -27.37
N THR A 150 8.36 -9.08 -28.57
CA THR A 150 7.59 -8.84 -29.79
C THR A 150 6.33 -9.70 -29.74
N LEU A 151 5.18 -9.05 -29.91
CA LEU A 151 3.90 -9.73 -30.00
C LEU A 151 3.74 -10.26 -31.43
N VAL A 152 3.52 -11.56 -31.56
CA VAL A 152 3.29 -12.22 -32.85
C VAL A 152 1.80 -12.32 -33.12
N LYS A 153 1.02 -12.66 -32.09
CA LYS A 153 -0.44 -12.81 -32.21
C LYS A 153 -1.12 -12.57 -30.87
N SER A 154 -2.30 -11.96 -30.92
CA SER A 154 -3.22 -11.84 -29.78
C SER A 154 -4.61 -12.22 -30.25
N GLN A 155 -5.29 -13.09 -29.52
CA GLN A 155 -6.63 -13.55 -29.90
C GLN A 155 -7.47 -13.92 -28.67
N ALA A 156 -8.78 -13.73 -28.78
CA ALA A 156 -9.72 -14.39 -27.89
C ALA A 156 -9.73 -15.90 -28.19
N VAL A 157 -10.02 -16.70 -27.17
CA VAL A 157 -10.20 -18.14 -27.30
C VAL A 157 -11.47 -18.55 -26.54
N LYS A 158 -12.08 -19.67 -26.96
CA LYS A 158 -13.20 -20.26 -26.23
C LYS A 158 -12.80 -20.47 -24.76
N LYS A 159 -13.72 -20.18 -23.85
CA LYS A 159 -13.50 -20.35 -22.41
C LYS A 159 -13.22 -21.81 -22.12
N THR A 160 -11.97 -22.12 -21.79
CA THR A 160 -11.52 -23.49 -21.50
C THR A 160 -10.95 -23.56 -20.09
N ALA A 161 -11.28 -24.65 -19.39
CA ALA A 161 -10.76 -24.92 -18.06
C ALA A 161 -9.32 -25.49 -18.15
N TYR A 162 -8.47 -25.04 -17.24
CA TYR A 162 -7.10 -25.48 -17.08
C TYR A 162 -6.76 -25.67 -15.61
N HIS A 163 -5.83 -26.57 -15.36
CA HIS A 163 -5.16 -26.73 -14.08
C HIS A 163 -3.65 -26.93 -14.32
N PHE A 164 -2.88 -27.21 -13.27
CA PHE A 164 -1.48 -27.59 -13.39
C PHE A 164 -1.15 -28.67 -12.36
N LYS A 165 -0.15 -29.48 -12.66
CA LYS A 165 0.42 -30.49 -11.75
C LYS A 165 1.90 -30.17 -11.51
N GLY A 166 2.38 -30.40 -10.29
CA GLY A 166 3.77 -30.15 -9.92
C GLY A 166 4.06 -28.68 -9.58
N THR A 167 5.12 -28.13 -10.19
CA THR A 167 5.64 -26.79 -9.87
C THR A 167 4.63 -25.70 -10.20
N GLN A 168 4.37 -24.79 -9.24
CA GLN A 168 3.40 -23.72 -9.43
C GLN A 168 3.86 -22.75 -10.53
N PRO A 169 3.10 -22.62 -11.64
CA PRO A 169 3.49 -21.75 -12.73
C PRO A 169 3.38 -20.28 -12.32
N ALA A 170 4.30 -19.46 -12.81
CA ALA A 170 4.24 -18.03 -12.64
C ALA A 170 3.11 -17.42 -13.50
N TYR A 171 2.43 -16.41 -12.97
CA TYR A 171 1.47 -15.62 -13.74
C TYR A 171 1.91 -14.14 -13.83
N PHE A 172 1.58 -13.53 -14.96
CA PHE A 172 2.11 -12.24 -15.39
C PHE A 172 0.97 -11.25 -15.71
N THR A 173 1.19 -9.96 -15.47
CA THR A 173 0.41 -8.90 -16.14
C THR A 173 1.05 -8.57 -17.48
N GLY A 174 0.23 -8.43 -18.52
CA GLY A 174 0.65 -7.91 -19.81
C GLY A 174 0.28 -6.43 -19.95
N LYS A 175 1.25 -5.60 -20.35
CA LYS A 175 1.03 -4.26 -20.88
C LYS A 175 1.34 -4.29 -22.37
N PHE A 176 0.34 -4.08 -23.20
CA PHE A 176 0.48 -4.04 -24.66
C PHE A 176 0.91 -2.63 -25.08
N ALA A 177 1.79 -2.55 -26.07
CA ALA A 177 2.05 -1.30 -26.78
C ALA A 177 0.79 -0.87 -27.55
N ALA A 178 0.63 0.43 -27.80
CA ALA A 178 -0.57 0.97 -28.44
C ALA A 178 -0.77 0.41 -29.87
N ASP A 179 0.34 0.25 -30.59
CA ASP A 179 0.43 -0.39 -31.92
C ASP A 179 0.31 -1.92 -31.87
N GLN A 180 0.23 -2.51 -30.67
CA GLN A 180 0.24 -3.95 -30.42
C GLN A 180 1.47 -4.70 -30.96
N ALA A 181 2.57 -4.03 -31.33
CA ALA A 181 3.78 -4.70 -31.80
C ALA A 181 4.55 -5.41 -30.68
N LYS A 182 4.36 -4.97 -29.43
CA LYS A 182 5.09 -5.44 -28.24
C LYS A 182 4.15 -5.69 -27.07
N VAL A 183 4.55 -6.63 -26.21
CA VAL A 183 3.91 -6.87 -24.91
C VAL A 183 4.97 -6.97 -23.81
N THR A 184 4.76 -6.23 -22.74
CA THR A 184 5.60 -6.30 -21.53
C THR A 184 4.91 -7.19 -20.49
N LEU A 185 5.51 -8.34 -20.21
CA LEU A 185 5.05 -9.29 -19.20
C LEU A 185 5.79 -9.06 -17.88
N SER A 186 5.06 -8.70 -16.83
CA SER A 186 5.59 -8.47 -15.48
C SER A 186 5.08 -9.53 -14.50
N LYS A 187 5.99 -10.26 -13.84
CA LYS A 187 5.62 -11.35 -12.93
C LYS A 187 4.79 -10.83 -11.75
N ARG A 188 3.56 -11.31 -11.58
CA ARG A 188 2.74 -10.94 -10.41
C ARG A 188 2.95 -11.91 -9.23
N GLY A 189 3.09 -13.19 -9.53
CA GLY A 189 3.19 -14.25 -8.53
C GLY A 189 3.20 -15.63 -9.17
N VAL A 190 2.75 -16.63 -8.42
CA VAL A 190 2.55 -18.02 -8.86
C VAL A 190 1.09 -18.42 -8.67
N LEU A 191 0.57 -19.34 -9.48
CA LEU A 191 -0.80 -19.82 -9.36
C LEU A 191 -0.98 -20.65 -8.08
N PRO A 192 -2.03 -20.40 -7.28
CA PRO A 192 -2.45 -21.29 -6.19
C PRO A 192 -2.65 -22.75 -6.64
N LYS A 193 -2.25 -23.72 -5.82
CA LYS A 193 -2.48 -25.16 -6.08
C LYS A 193 -3.97 -25.53 -5.94
N ALA A 194 -4.35 -26.68 -6.50
CA ALA A 194 -5.68 -27.27 -6.37
C ALA A 194 -6.83 -26.33 -6.76
N LYS A 195 -6.66 -25.64 -7.91
CA LYS A 195 -7.64 -24.70 -8.44
C LYS A 195 -7.79 -24.90 -9.94
N THR A 196 -9.05 -24.82 -10.39
CA THR A 196 -9.41 -24.67 -11.80
C THR A 196 -9.29 -23.22 -12.22
N TYR A 197 -8.69 -22.97 -13.37
CA TYR A 197 -8.57 -21.67 -13.99
C TYR A 197 -9.23 -21.67 -15.36
N TYR A 198 -9.86 -20.56 -15.74
CA TYR A 198 -10.46 -20.43 -17.06
C TYR A 198 -9.61 -19.51 -17.92
N ALA A 199 -9.22 -19.97 -19.11
CA ALA A 199 -8.54 -19.15 -20.10
C ALA A 199 -9.53 -18.66 -21.15
N THR A 200 -9.46 -17.37 -21.48
CA THR A 200 -10.32 -16.73 -22.52
C THR A 200 -9.54 -15.93 -23.54
N LYS A 201 -8.24 -15.72 -23.34
CA LYS A 201 -7.36 -15.04 -24.29
C LYS A 201 -6.05 -15.80 -24.42
N GLN A 202 -5.45 -15.71 -25.60
CA GLN A 202 -4.14 -16.25 -25.89
C GLN A 202 -3.29 -15.18 -26.57
N ILE A 203 -2.02 -15.13 -26.17
CA ILE A 203 -1.00 -14.38 -26.89
C ILE A 203 0.14 -15.29 -27.32
N THR A 204 0.75 -14.98 -28.45
CA THR A 204 2.00 -15.59 -28.92
C THR A 204 3.05 -14.51 -28.97
N VAL A 205 4.20 -14.77 -28.35
CA VAL A 205 5.32 -13.82 -28.28
C VAL A 205 6.58 -14.44 -28.86
N LYS A 206 7.46 -13.63 -29.44
CA LYS A 206 8.77 -14.07 -29.91
C LYS A 206 9.75 -14.02 -28.74
N GLN A 207 10.23 -15.18 -28.31
CA GLN A 207 11.22 -15.33 -27.24
C GLN A 207 12.37 -16.21 -27.76
N ASN A 208 13.59 -15.66 -27.78
CA ASN A 208 14.79 -16.36 -28.26
C ASN A 208 14.58 -17.03 -29.64
N LYS A 209 14.04 -16.25 -30.60
CA LYS A 209 13.67 -16.70 -31.95
C LYS A 209 12.53 -17.73 -32.04
N LYS A 210 11.98 -18.22 -30.93
CA LYS A 210 10.85 -19.16 -30.88
C LYS A 210 9.53 -18.46 -30.56
N ASN A 211 8.43 -19.02 -31.04
CA ASN A 211 7.08 -18.57 -30.71
C ASN A 211 6.60 -19.26 -29.44
N VAL A 212 6.33 -18.47 -28.39
CA VAL A 212 5.88 -18.96 -27.09
C VAL A 212 4.46 -18.49 -26.83
N LYS A 213 3.59 -19.42 -26.47
CA LYS A 213 2.17 -19.15 -26.19
C LYS A 213 1.95 -18.89 -24.71
N TYR A 214 1.17 -17.85 -24.40
CA TYR A 214 0.67 -17.58 -23.06
C TYR A 214 -0.86 -17.52 -23.08
N LEU A 215 -1.47 -18.11 -22.06
CA LEU A 215 -2.92 -18.09 -21.83
C LEU A 215 -3.25 -17.09 -20.71
N TYR A 216 -4.23 -16.23 -20.96
CA TYR A 216 -4.76 -15.35 -19.93
C TYR A 216 -5.79 -16.12 -19.09
N VAL A 217 -5.38 -16.52 -17.89
CA VAL A 217 -6.19 -17.32 -16.97
C VAL A 217 -6.86 -16.47 -15.91
N THR A 218 -8.05 -16.88 -15.47
CA THR A 218 -8.79 -16.25 -14.36
C THR A 218 -9.49 -17.28 -13.47
N ASN A 219 -9.55 -17.00 -12.17
CA ASN A 219 -10.39 -17.69 -11.17
C ASN A 219 -11.04 -16.65 -10.23
N GLY A 220 -11.49 -15.53 -10.78
CA GLY A 220 -12.07 -14.40 -10.04
C GLY A 220 -11.05 -13.58 -9.24
N LYS A 221 -10.27 -14.21 -8.36
CA LYS A 221 -9.25 -13.59 -7.49
C LYS A 221 -7.89 -13.46 -8.17
N THR A 222 -7.48 -14.48 -8.91
CA THR A 222 -6.21 -14.51 -9.65
C THR A 222 -6.49 -14.32 -11.14
N LYS A 223 -5.78 -13.37 -11.76
CA LYS A 223 -5.87 -13.10 -13.20
C LYS A 223 -4.50 -12.74 -13.79
N GLY A 224 -4.18 -13.29 -14.95
CA GLY A 224 -2.94 -12.98 -15.67
C GLY A 224 -2.56 -13.98 -16.76
N PHE A 225 -1.51 -13.66 -17.51
CA PHE A 225 -0.91 -14.52 -18.52
C PHE A 225 -0.05 -15.60 -17.86
N VAL A 226 -0.15 -16.83 -18.32
CA VAL A 226 0.64 -17.99 -17.85
C VAL A 226 1.14 -18.74 -19.08
N LEU A 227 2.34 -19.31 -18.99
CA LEU A 227 2.92 -20.12 -20.07
C LEU A 227 1.97 -21.29 -20.39
N ALA A 228 1.54 -21.42 -21.64
CA ALA A 228 0.55 -22.43 -22.03
C ALA A 228 1.03 -23.85 -21.77
N SER A 229 2.31 -24.14 -22.00
CA SER A 229 2.92 -25.46 -21.76
C SER A 229 3.06 -25.84 -20.29
N SER A 230 2.81 -24.91 -19.36
CA SER A 230 2.77 -25.22 -17.91
C SER A 230 1.36 -25.52 -17.40
N LEU A 231 0.36 -25.57 -18.29
CA LEU A 231 -1.04 -25.81 -17.96
C LEU A 231 -1.53 -27.09 -18.65
N ILE A 232 -2.39 -27.80 -17.95
CA ILE A 232 -3.08 -29.00 -18.42
C ILE A 232 -4.54 -28.63 -18.63
N ALA A 233 -5.09 -28.94 -19.80
CA ALA A 233 -6.49 -28.69 -20.09
C ALA A 233 -7.38 -29.60 -19.25
N GLY A 234 -8.50 -29.07 -18.76
CA GLY A 234 -9.42 -29.77 -17.85
C GLY A 234 -9.57 -29.07 -16.50
N LYS A 235 -10.60 -29.47 -15.77
CA LYS A 235 -10.79 -29.04 -14.38
C LYS A 235 -9.80 -29.79 -13.49
N TYR A 236 -9.38 -29.16 -12.39
CA TYR A 236 -8.65 -29.85 -11.33
C TYR A 236 -9.55 -30.87 -10.64
#